data_AF-A0A6M0IQ02-F1
#
_entry.id   AF-A0A6M0IQ02-F1
#
_cell.length_a   1.000
_cell.length_b   1.000
_cell.length_c   1.000
_cell.angle_alpha   90.00
_cell.angle_beta   90.00
_cell.angle_gamma   90.00
#
_symmetry.space_group_name_H-M   'P 1'
#
loop_
_entity.id
_entity.type
_entity.pdbx_description
1 polymer ?
#
loop_
_entity_poly.entity_id
_entity_poly.type
_entity_poly.pdbx_seq_one_letter_code
_entity_poly.pdbx_strand_id
1 'polypeptide(L)'
;MLWDESVVEKPESIRSEGLCAVRSSKAKRLKRIKPGFFNPPGGRPVHVPGFEWIGLLLAGRKTHPMVAFFRWYTTRGEHAQDRLTLQTNLLTKAVEVFGRTLWHVFDRGYAGKRWLGELIGQAVPFVVR
;
A
#
# COMPACT_ATOMS: atom_id res chain seq x y z
N MET A 1 -8.75 4.77 -11.92
CA MET A 1 -7.64 3.96 -11.38
C MET A 1 -7.82 3.79 -9.90
N LEU A 2 -7.92 2.55 -9.45
CA LEU A 2 -8.01 2.21 -8.03
C LEU A 2 -6.59 1.93 -7.54
N TRP A 3 -6.20 2.56 -6.44
CA TRP A 3 -4.92 2.32 -5.79
C TRP A 3 -5.14 1.45 -4.57
N ASP A 4 -4.31 0.43 -4.43
CA ASP A 4 -4.29 -0.43 -3.25
C ASP A 4 -2.85 -0.75 -2.87
N GLU A 5 -2.62 -0.89 -1.57
CA GLU A 5 -1.33 -1.30 -1.03
C GLU A 5 -1.54 -2.27 0.14
N SER A 6 -0.66 -3.24 0.26
CA SER A 6 -0.69 -4.14 1.40
C SER A 6 0.64 -4.83 1.59
N VAL A 7 0.65 -5.79 2.51
CA VAL A 7 1.83 -6.58 2.84
C VAL A 7 1.58 -8.05 2.56
N VAL A 8 2.64 -8.77 2.24
CA VAL A 8 2.66 -10.23 2.31
C VAL A 8 3.62 -10.64 3.42
N GLU A 9 3.05 -11.25 4.46
CA GLU A 9 3.82 -11.88 5.53
C GLU A 9 4.50 -13.14 4.98
N LYS A 10 5.79 -13.33 5.28
CA LYS A 10 6.59 -14.52 4.98
C LYS A 10 7.32 -15.02 6.23
N PRO A 11 6.60 -15.39 7.31
CA PRO A 11 7.22 -15.75 8.57
C PRO A 11 8.03 -17.05 8.51
N GLU A 12 7.83 -17.89 7.50
CA GLU A 12 8.48 -19.21 7.38
C GLU A 12 9.88 -19.15 6.75
N SER A 13 10.28 -18.02 6.14
CA SER A 13 11.57 -17.90 5.47
C SER A 13 12.23 -16.56 5.78
N ILE A 14 13.41 -16.60 6.40
CA ILE A 14 14.33 -15.46 6.51
C ILE A 14 15.38 -15.43 5.40
N ARG A 15 15.42 -16.47 4.56
CA ARG A 15 16.45 -16.64 3.52
C ARG A 15 16.11 -15.93 2.21
N SER A 16 14.85 -15.51 2.04
CA SER A 16 14.44 -14.77 0.85
C SER A 16 15.06 -13.37 0.86
N GLU A 17 15.65 -12.98 -0.26
CA GLU A 17 16.20 -11.64 -0.43
C GLU A 17 15.10 -10.58 -0.48
N GLY A 18 15.41 -9.37 -0.04
CA GLY A 18 14.49 -8.24 -0.05
C GLY A 18 13.41 -8.24 1.02
N LEU A 19 13.45 -9.15 2.01
CA LEU A 19 12.49 -9.11 3.13
C LEU A 19 12.65 -7.83 3.97
N CYS A 20 11.52 -7.19 4.29
CA CYS A 20 11.44 -6.11 5.27
C CYS A 20 10.57 -6.51 6.47
N ALA A 21 10.54 -5.65 7.49
CA ALA A 21 9.68 -5.84 8.64
C ALA A 21 8.27 -5.34 8.31
N VAL A 22 7.31 -6.26 8.16
CA VAL A 22 5.89 -5.94 7.92
C VAL A 22 5.06 -6.21 9.16
N ARG A 23 4.03 -5.40 9.41
CA ARG A 23 3.16 -5.56 10.58
C ARG A 23 2.28 -6.79 10.41
N SER A 24 2.32 -7.72 11.37
CA SER A 24 1.54 -8.96 11.29
C SER A 24 0.05 -8.72 11.59
N SER A 25 -0.78 -9.01 10.59
CA SER A 25 -2.23 -9.04 10.67
C SER A 25 -2.73 -10.18 11.57
N LYS A 26 -2.07 -11.35 11.53
CA LYS A 26 -2.37 -12.50 12.40
C LYS A 26 -2.13 -12.17 13.85
N ALA A 27 -0.96 -11.59 14.19
CA ALA A 27 -0.67 -11.17 15.55
C ALA A 27 -1.63 -10.06 16.02
N LYS A 28 -1.95 -9.09 15.16
CA LYS A 28 -2.96 -8.05 15.46
C LYS A 28 -4.32 -8.67 15.80
N ARG A 29 -4.77 -9.68 15.05
CA ARG A 29 -6.03 -10.38 15.30
C ARG A 29 -6.00 -11.17 16.61
N LEU A 30 -4.91 -11.87 16.90
CA LEU A 30 -4.74 -12.65 18.14
C LEU A 30 -4.67 -11.77 19.39
N LYS A 31 -4.11 -10.56 19.26
CA LYS A 31 -4.09 -9.55 20.32
C LYS A 31 -5.42 -8.80 20.48
N ARG A 32 -6.43 -9.05 19.64
CA ARG A 32 -7.73 -8.39 19.77
C ARG A 32 -8.45 -8.92 21.01
N ILE A 33 -8.90 -8.01 21.87
CA ILE A 33 -9.76 -8.34 23.02
C ILE A 33 -11.00 -9.11 22.53
N LYS A 34 -11.33 -10.20 23.22
CA LYS A 34 -12.59 -10.90 23.02
C LYS A 34 -13.72 -10.17 23.77
N PRO A 35 -14.95 -10.12 23.23
CA PRO A 35 -16.09 -9.56 23.96
C PRO A 35 -16.20 -10.15 25.37
N GLY A 36 -16.44 -9.31 26.38
CA GLY A 36 -16.51 -9.72 27.80
C GLY A 36 -15.18 -9.69 28.56
N PHE A 37 -14.05 -9.43 27.90
CA PHE A 37 -12.76 -9.21 28.53
C PHE A 37 -12.41 -7.71 28.53
N PHE A 38 -11.85 -7.20 29.63
CA PHE A 38 -11.60 -5.76 29.81
C PHE A 38 -10.13 -5.35 29.66
N ASN A 39 -9.19 -6.30 29.79
CA ASN A 39 -7.76 -6.02 29.67
C ASN A 39 -7.24 -6.45 28.30
N PRO A 40 -6.88 -5.50 27.41
CA PRO A 40 -6.21 -5.82 26.17
C PRO A 40 -4.86 -6.50 26.41
N PRO A 41 -4.48 -7.49 25.59
CA PRO A 41 -3.09 -7.83 25.39
C PRO A 41 -2.36 -6.57 24.90
N GLY A 42 -1.68 -5.87 25.80
CA GLY A 42 -0.94 -4.65 25.51
C GLY A 42 0.33 -4.89 24.69
N GLY A 43 1.11 -3.83 24.54
CA GLY A 43 2.46 -3.88 23.96
C GLY A 43 2.54 -3.49 22.50
N ARG A 44 3.77 -3.49 21.99
CA ARG A 44 4.10 -3.01 20.64
C ARG A 44 3.46 -3.90 19.55
N PRO A 45 3.14 -3.32 18.38
CA PRO A 45 2.78 -4.10 17.20
C PRO A 45 3.86 -5.14 16.87
N VAL A 46 3.44 -6.36 16.55
CA VAL A 46 4.36 -7.43 16.13
C VAL A 46 4.66 -7.26 14.65
N HIS A 47 5.95 -7.30 14.32
CA HIS A 47 6.42 -7.31 12.93
C HIS A 47 7.05 -8.66 12.62
N VAL A 48 6.87 -9.10 11.39
CA VAL A 48 7.41 -10.36 10.85
C VAL A 48 8.11 -10.06 9.52
N PRO A 49 9.00 -10.93 9.03
CA PRO A 49 9.54 -10.80 7.69
C PRO A 49 8.43 -10.84 6.64
N GLY A 50 8.55 -10.02 5.61
CA GLY A 50 7.61 -9.99 4.49
C GLY A 50 8.00 -8.98 3.41
N PHE A 51 7.06 -8.70 2.51
CA PHE A 51 7.19 -7.72 1.44
C PHE A 51 6.04 -6.73 1.49
N GLU A 52 6.31 -5.49 1.12
CA GLU A 52 5.28 -4.50 0.81
C GLU A 52 4.92 -4.63 -0.67
N TRP A 53 3.67 -4.32 -1.03
CA TRP A 53 3.27 -4.18 -2.41
C TRP A 53 2.32 -3.01 -2.62
N ILE A 54 2.34 -2.49 -3.85
CA ILE A 54 1.40 -1.48 -4.34
C ILE A 54 0.90 -1.88 -5.71
N GLY A 55 -0.41 -1.74 -5.92
CA GLY A 55 -1.12 -2.14 -7.13
C GLY A 55 -2.03 -1.02 -7.62
N LEU A 56 -2.03 -0.81 -8.93
CA LEU A 56 -2.90 0.14 -9.62
C LEU A 56 -3.82 -0.66 -10.54
N LEU A 57 -5.11 -0.61 -10.26
CA LEU A 57 -6.14 -1.27 -11.06
C LEU A 57 -6.83 -0.24 -11.97
N LEU A 58 -6.83 -0.51 -13.27
CA LEU A 58 -7.64 0.23 -14.23
C LEU A 58 -9.04 -0.39 -14.26
N ALA A 59 -10.04 0.39 -13.85
CA ALA A 59 -11.43 -0.05 -13.81
C ALA A 59 -12.27 0.84 -14.74
N GLY A 60 -13.11 0.19 -15.56
CA GLY A 60 -14.12 0.84 -16.39
C GLY A 60 -15.53 0.48 -15.92
N ARG A 61 -16.54 1.27 -16.31
CA ARG A 61 -17.94 1.04 -15.89
C ARG A 61 -18.55 -0.26 -16.43
N LYS A 62 -18.05 -0.75 -17.55
CA LYS A 62 -18.61 -1.91 -18.30
C LYS A 62 -17.64 -3.08 -18.38
N THR A 63 -16.48 -2.98 -17.74
CA THR A 63 -15.41 -3.98 -17.84
C THR A 63 -14.89 -4.33 -16.47
N HIS A 64 -14.37 -5.54 -16.35
CA HIS A 64 -13.70 -5.99 -15.13
C HIS A 64 -12.43 -5.16 -14.91
N PRO A 65 -12.09 -4.82 -13.65
CA PRO A 65 -10.82 -4.17 -13.34
C PRO A 65 -9.62 -5.01 -13.80
N MET A 66 -8.61 -4.37 -14.37
CA MET A 66 -7.35 -5.00 -14.78
C MET A 66 -6.17 -4.38 -14.02
N VAL A 67 -5.15 -5.18 -13.74
CA VAL A 67 -3.89 -4.67 -13.18
C VAL A 67 -3.16 -3.87 -14.25
N ALA A 68 -3.02 -2.57 -14.03
CA ALA A 68 -2.23 -1.68 -14.88
C ALA A 68 -0.77 -1.67 -14.45
N PHE A 69 -0.53 -1.51 -13.15
CA PHE A 69 0.81 -1.58 -12.57
C PHE A 69 0.78 -2.35 -11.25
N PHE A 70 1.86 -3.06 -10.97
CA PHE A 70 2.05 -3.77 -9.71
C PHE A 70 3.52 -3.77 -9.33
N ARG A 71 3.84 -3.55 -8.06
CA ARG A 71 5.21 -3.57 -7.54
C ARG A 71 5.26 -4.24 -6.18
N TRP A 72 6.16 -5.22 -6.05
CA TRP A 72 6.73 -5.61 -4.76
C TRP A 72 7.89 -4.67 -4.44
N TYR A 73 8.03 -4.28 -3.18
CA TYR A 73 9.17 -3.50 -2.74
C TYR A 73 9.54 -3.80 -1.29
N THR A 74 10.74 -3.36 -0.92
CA THR A 74 11.27 -3.50 0.43
C THR A 74 11.62 -2.15 1.00
N THR A 75 11.56 -2.01 2.32
CA THR A 75 11.93 -0.79 3.05
C THR A 75 13.29 -0.91 3.72
N ARG A 76 14.03 -2.01 3.47
CA ARG A 76 15.30 -2.32 4.12
C ARG A 76 16.34 -2.83 3.13
N GLY A 77 17.61 -2.55 3.40
CA GLY A 77 18.74 -3.07 2.65
C GLY A 77 19.05 -2.22 1.43
N GLU A 78 19.87 -2.76 0.53
CA GLU A 78 20.34 -2.07 -0.67
C GLU A 78 19.20 -1.67 -1.62
N HIS A 79 18.13 -2.48 -1.66
CA HIS A 79 16.95 -2.23 -2.50
C HIS A 79 15.83 -1.48 -1.77
N ALA A 80 16.12 -0.83 -0.64
CA ALA A 80 15.13 -0.08 0.11
C ALA A 80 14.52 1.04 -0.74
N GLN A 81 13.20 1.10 -0.76
CA GLN A 81 12.44 2.16 -1.43
C GLN A 81 11.59 2.90 -0.41
N ASP A 82 11.58 4.22 -0.54
CA ASP A 82 10.62 5.06 0.17
C ASP A 82 9.24 4.95 -0.50
N ARG A 83 8.20 4.80 0.33
CA ARG A 83 6.83 4.60 -0.14
C ARG A 83 6.33 5.78 -0.94
N LEU A 84 6.61 7.02 -0.51
CA LEU A 84 6.13 8.21 -1.22
C LEU A 84 6.81 8.32 -2.59
N THR A 85 8.12 8.10 -2.65
CA THR A 85 8.85 8.07 -3.94
C THR A 85 8.27 7.02 -4.89
N LEU A 86 7.98 5.80 -4.41
CA LEU A 86 7.37 4.76 -5.23
C LEU A 86 5.97 5.17 -5.74
N GLN A 87 5.13 5.73 -4.86
CA GLN A 87 3.80 6.22 -5.21
C GLN A 87 3.87 7.34 -6.26
N THR A 88 4.75 8.33 -6.10
CA THR A 88 4.93 9.42 -7.07
C THR A 88 5.40 8.90 -8.42
N ASN A 89 6.35 7.97 -8.44
CA ASN A 89 6.83 7.36 -9.68
C ASN A 89 5.73 6.58 -10.41
N LEU A 90 4.88 5.86 -9.68
CA LEU A 90 3.73 5.17 -10.26
C LEU A 90 2.67 6.14 -10.77
N LEU A 91 2.45 7.28 -10.09
CA LEU A 91 1.54 8.31 -10.55
C LEU A 91 2.02 8.94 -11.85
N THR A 92 3.30 9.30 -11.93
CA THR A 92 3.90 9.84 -13.17
C THR A 92 3.74 8.87 -14.33
N LYS A 93 4.07 7.59 -14.13
CA LYS A 93 3.88 6.55 -15.16
C LYS A 93 2.42 6.38 -15.56
N ALA A 94 1.51 6.42 -14.59
CA ALA A 94 0.08 6.36 -14.85
C ALA A 94 -0.40 7.54 -15.71
N VAL A 95 0.06 8.76 -15.40
CA VAL A 95 -0.27 9.97 -16.15
C VAL A 95 0.32 9.91 -17.57
N GLU A 96 1.54 9.42 -17.72
CA GLU A 96 2.17 9.24 -19.04
C GLU A 96 1.43 8.24 -19.91
N VAL A 97 1.01 7.10 -19.34
CA VAL A 97 0.37 6.01 -20.10
C VAL A 97 -1.11 6.24 -20.36
N PHE A 98 -1.85 6.78 -19.38
CA PHE A 98 -3.32 6.90 -19.45
C PHE A 98 -3.82 8.33 -19.56
N GLY A 99 -2.93 9.33 -19.47
CA GLY A 99 -3.28 10.73 -19.48
C GLY A 99 -3.77 11.26 -18.13
N ARG A 100 -3.98 12.58 -18.06
CA ARG A 100 -4.35 13.30 -16.83
C ARG A 100 -5.83 13.30 -16.49
N THR A 101 -6.69 12.78 -17.37
CA THR A 101 -8.15 12.80 -17.17
C THR A 101 -8.67 11.59 -16.39
N LEU A 102 -7.81 10.61 -16.14
CA LEU A 102 -8.16 9.40 -15.42
C LEU A 102 -8.36 9.70 -13.93
N TRP A 103 -9.55 9.38 -13.40
CA TRP A 103 -9.84 9.55 -11.98
C TRP A 103 -9.08 8.53 -11.13
N HIS A 104 -8.33 9.00 -10.14
CA HIS A 104 -7.63 8.15 -9.17
C HIS A 104 -8.46 8.03 -7.89
N VAL A 105 -8.66 6.80 -7.40
CA VAL A 105 -9.45 6.50 -6.21
C VAL A 105 -8.55 5.88 -5.17
N PHE A 106 -8.60 6.43 -3.95
CA PHE A 106 -7.77 6.07 -2.83
C PHE A 106 -8.58 5.83 -1.57
N ASP A 107 -8.07 4.99 -0.68
CA ASP A 107 -8.59 4.88 0.68
C ASP A 107 -7.96 5.93 1.63
N ARG A 108 -8.44 5.94 2.89
CA ARG A 108 -7.95 6.87 3.92
C ARG A 108 -6.46 6.76 4.23
N GLY A 109 -5.81 5.65 3.90
CA GLY A 109 -4.37 5.45 4.11
C GLY A 109 -3.52 6.42 3.30
N TYR A 110 -4.08 6.96 2.21
CA TYR A 110 -3.46 7.91 1.31
C TYR A 110 -3.77 9.39 1.65
N ALA A 111 -4.58 9.68 2.67
CA ALA A 111 -4.99 11.05 3.01
C ALA A 111 -3.87 11.93 3.61
N GLY A 112 -2.60 11.55 3.46
CA GLY A 112 -1.45 12.28 3.99
C GLY A 112 -1.10 13.52 3.16
N LYS A 113 -0.78 14.63 3.82
CA LYS A 113 -0.44 15.93 3.20
C LYS A 113 0.56 15.82 2.03
N ARG A 114 1.63 15.04 2.22
CA ARG A 114 2.67 14.88 1.18
C ARG A 114 2.10 14.24 -0.09
N TRP A 115 1.32 13.18 0.04
CA TRP A 115 0.72 12.50 -1.09
C TRP A 115 -0.34 13.34 -1.81
N LEU A 116 -1.22 14.01 -1.04
CA LEU A 116 -2.20 14.92 -1.63
C LEU A 116 -1.53 16.07 -2.40
N GLY A 117 -0.38 16.54 -1.92
CA GLY A 117 0.44 17.53 -2.63
C GLY A 117 0.91 17.04 -4.00
N GLU A 118 1.34 15.78 -4.11
CA GLU A 118 1.74 15.17 -5.40
C GLU A 118 0.56 15.09 -6.39
N LEU A 119 -0.62 14.66 -5.91
CA LEU A 119 -1.83 14.57 -6.75
C LEU A 119 -2.27 15.94 -7.29
N ILE A 120 -2.27 16.95 -6.42
CA ILE A 120 -2.60 18.33 -6.80
C ILE A 120 -1.55 18.89 -7.75
N GLY A 121 -0.26 18.66 -7.47
CA GLY A 121 0.86 19.12 -8.30
C GLY A 121 0.84 18.54 -9.71
N GLN A 122 0.41 17.28 -9.88
CA GLN A 122 0.24 16.66 -11.19
C GLN A 122 -1.10 17.01 -11.87
N ALA A 123 -1.97 17.76 -11.20
CA ALA A 123 -3.29 18.17 -11.68
C ALA A 123 -4.17 16.99 -12.15
N VAL A 124 -4.12 15.87 -11.42
CA VAL A 124 -4.97 14.71 -11.70
C VAL A 124 -6.28 14.78 -10.93
N PRO A 125 -7.41 14.31 -11.48
CA PRO A 125 -8.65 14.18 -10.73
C PRO A 125 -8.56 12.99 -9.78
N PHE A 126 -8.96 13.18 -8.52
CA PHE A 126 -8.93 12.12 -7.53
C PHE A 126 -10.08 12.17 -6.52
N VAL A 127 -10.33 11.02 -5.90
CA VAL A 127 -11.23 10.85 -4.74
C VAL A 127 -10.49 10.08 -3.66
N VAL A 128 -10.58 10.56 -2.43
CA VAL A 128 -10.04 9.89 -1.24
C VAL A 128 -11.21 9.64 -0.29
N ARG A 129 -11.33 8.42 0.24
CA ARG A 129 -12.36 8.05 1.21
C ARG A 129 -12.10 8.61 2.62
#